data_AF-A0A955WLG8-F1
#
_entry.id   AF-A0A955WLG8-F1
#
_cell.length_a   1.000
_cell.length_b   1.000
_cell.length_c   1.000
_cell.angle_alpha   90.00
_cell.angle_beta   90.00
_cell.angle_gamma   90.00
#
_symmetry.space_group_name_H-M   'P 1'
#
loop_
_entity.id
_entity.type
_entity.pdbx_description
1 polymer ?
#
loop_
_entity_poly.entity_id
_entity_poly.type
_entity_poly.pdbx_seq_one_letter_code
_entity_poly.pdbx_strand_id
1 'polypeptide(L)'
;GACRREVDNCLDGHPQRCTPGAPAAEACNGEDDDCDGTIDEGAGATTCGVGACVRRAECVDGVEDACVPGEPGVEVCNDADEDCDGRNDEDFLGEVVVTQYSTLWTYHEVCDGNRQRIGPDCNAAMNRFCNARPCRATGFGPVENSGDTSVVTCLSGVTAERVTYATLAAHHDVCDGNRERIGPACNAAIHRWCASRGFVSGFGPVESGPDFVFAVCVGPRAEVRGVTYAALSAQHGPCDGNGQRIGPDCNAAIHRWCRSQGFTSGYGPVENSGGDAAVTCVRQ
;
A
#
# COMPACT_ATOMS: atom_id res chain seq x y z
N GLY A 1 50.06 8.44 7.67
CA GLY A 1 49.46 7.13 7.47
C GLY A 1 50.34 6.11 6.79
N ALA A 2 49.66 5.10 6.26
CA ALA A 2 50.17 3.91 5.61
C ALA A 2 51.02 4.20 4.35
N CYS A 3 50.91 5.40 3.75
CA CYS A 3 51.76 5.80 2.62
C CYS A 3 53.16 6.29 2.99
N ARG A 4 53.47 6.46 4.28
CA ARG A 4 54.80 6.93 4.70
C ARG A 4 55.86 5.95 4.19
N ARG A 5 56.87 6.49 3.50
CA ARG A 5 58.04 5.73 3.05
C ARG A 5 59.29 6.44 3.52
N GLU A 6 60.29 5.65 3.89
CA GLU A 6 61.63 6.10 4.18
C GLU A 6 62.55 5.56 3.08
N VAL A 7 63.59 6.33 2.76
CA VAL A 7 64.69 5.88 1.90
C VAL A 7 65.95 5.88 2.75
N ASP A 8 66.88 4.96 2.45
CA ASP A 8 68.16 4.88 3.13
C ASP A 8 68.97 6.19 2.98
N ASN A 9 70.07 6.28 3.73
CA ASN A 9 70.99 7.41 3.72
C ASN A 9 71.42 7.85 2.30
N CYS A 10 71.99 9.05 2.18
CA CYS A 10 72.49 9.54 0.90
C CYS A 10 73.43 8.52 0.25
N LEU A 11 73.04 7.97 -0.89
CA LEU A 11 73.95 7.21 -1.75
C LEU A 11 74.83 8.22 -2.51
N ASP A 12 76.13 8.12 -2.31
CA ASP A 12 77.15 8.96 -2.96
C ASP A 12 76.93 10.48 -2.79
N GLY A 13 76.40 10.89 -1.64
CA GLY A 13 76.14 12.30 -1.34
C GLY A 13 74.89 12.88 -2.02
N HIS A 14 74.07 12.03 -2.66
CA HIS A 14 72.82 12.44 -3.29
C HIS A 14 71.58 11.91 -2.54
N PRO A 15 70.57 12.77 -2.31
CA PRO A 15 69.31 12.34 -1.69
C PRO A 15 68.59 11.37 -2.63
N GLN A 16 68.12 10.26 -2.07
CA GLN A 16 67.35 9.27 -2.82
C GLN A 16 65.92 9.74 -3.03
N ARG A 17 65.31 9.32 -4.15
CA ARG A 17 63.91 9.63 -4.45
C ARG A 17 63.00 8.83 -3.51
N CYS A 18 62.36 9.51 -2.56
CA CYS A 18 61.28 8.94 -1.78
C CYS A 18 59.96 9.09 -2.56
N THR A 19 59.37 7.97 -2.96
CA THR A 19 58.03 7.95 -3.55
C THR A 19 57.07 7.42 -2.49
N PRO A 20 56.02 8.17 -2.11
CA PRO A 20 55.01 7.68 -1.17
C PRO A 20 54.38 6.36 -1.63
N GLY A 21 53.86 5.58 -0.66
CA GLY A 21 53.01 4.44 -0.96
C GLY A 21 51.78 4.84 -1.78
N ALA A 22 51.22 3.89 -2.53
CA ALA A 22 49.92 4.13 -3.17
C ALA A 22 48.84 4.18 -2.08
N PRO A 23 47.91 5.15 -2.14
CA PRO A 23 46.79 5.21 -1.22
C PRO A 23 45.85 4.02 -1.42
N ALA A 24 45.25 3.56 -0.33
CA ALA A 24 44.21 2.53 -0.29
C ALA A 24 42.88 3.14 0.16
N ALA A 25 41.80 2.33 0.19
CA ALA A 25 40.58 2.78 0.84
C ALA A 25 40.73 2.67 2.35
N GLU A 26 40.24 3.66 3.09
CA GLU A 26 40.24 3.66 4.56
C GLU A 26 39.61 2.38 5.13
N ALA A 27 40.34 1.72 6.02
CA ALA A 27 39.84 0.67 6.88
C ALA A 27 39.88 1.16 8.32
N CYS A 28 38.85 0.86 9.12
CA CYS A 28 38.80 1.28 10.52
C CYS A 28 39.89 0.56 11.34
N ASN A 29 41.10 1.13 11.37
CA ASN A 29 42.31 0.49 11.87
C ASN A 29 43.24 1.46 12.62
N GLY A 30 42.91 2.76 12.67
CA GLY A 30 43.71 3.79 13.33
C GLY A 30 44.88 4.30 12.49
N GLU A 31 44.94 3.94 11.21
CA GLU A 31 45.92 4.40 10.24
C GLU A 31 45.23 5.15 9.08
N ASP A 32 45.88 6.20 8.62
CA ASP A 32 45.53 6.97 7.41
C ASP A 32 45.98 6.17 6.16
N ASP A 33 45.09 5.36 5.60
CA ASP A 33 45.31 4.42 4.50
C ASP A 33 45.27 5.09 3.12
N ASP A 34 44.45 6.14 2.97
CA ASP A 34 44.24 6.90 1.75
C ASP A 34 45.16 8.13 1.64
N CYS A 35 45.84 8.48 2.74
CA CYS A 35 46.92 9.45 2.79
C CYS A 35 46.47 10.88 2.50
N ASP A 36 45.21 11.19 2.80
CA ASP A 36 44.64 12.53 2.77
C ASP A 36 44.96 13.36 4.03
N GLY A 37 45.45 12.69 5.08
CA GLY A 37 45.87 13.30 6.34
C GLY A 37 44.79 13.34 7.44
N THR A 38 43.62 12.77 7.18
CA THR A 38 42.68 12.30 8.20
C THR A 38 42.90 10.81 8.49
N ILE A 39 42.41 10.33 9.62
CA ILE A 39 42.53 8.92 10.02
C ILE A 39 41.12 8.36 10.10
N ASP A 40 40.90 7.21 9.48
CA ASP A 40 39.66 6.43 9.52
C ASP A 40 38.42 7.20 9.00
N GLU A 41 38.57 8.20 8.13
CA GLU A 41 37.45 8.97 7.61
C GLU A 41 36.53 8.13 6.72
N GLY A 42 35.29 7.95 7.15
CA GLY A 42 34.33 7.09 6.45
C GLY A 42 34.67 5.60 6.50
N ALA A 43 35.59 5.17 7.37
CA ALA A 43 36.14 3.82 7.43
C ALA A 43 35.21 2.75 8.05
N GLY A 44 34.04 3.14 8.57
CA GLY A 44 33.08 2.18 9.14
C GLY A 44 32.53 1.23 8.07
N ALA A 45 32.72 -0.07 8.22
CA ALA A 45 32.32 -1.04 7.19
C ALA A 45 30.90 -1.59 7.41
N THR A 46 30.46 -1.69 8.67
CA THR A 46 29.14 -2.23 8.98
C THR A 46 28.04 -1.23 8.66
N THR A 47 27.08 -1.66 7.85
CA THR A 47 25.82 -0.96 7.65
C THR A 47 24.69 -1.64 8.42
N CYS A 48 23.74 -0.86 8.90
CA CYS A 48 22.56 -1.33 9.62
C CYS A 48 21.37 -0.44 9.31
N GLY A 49 20.16 -0.93 9.62
CA GLY A 49 18.92 -0.27 9.26
C GLY A 49 18.41 -0.68 7.88
N VAL A 50 17.19 -0.26 7.57
CA VAL A 50 16.49 -0.49 6.30
C VAL A 50 15.98 0.86 5.81
N GLY A 51 15.76 1.02 4.50
CA GLY A 51 15.16 2.23 3.96
C GLY A 51 15.94 3.50 4.30
N ALA A 52 15.22 4.54 4.73
CA ALA A 52 15.75 5.81 5.18
C ALA A 52 16.56 5.71 6.49
N CYS A 53 16.42 4.60 7.24
CA CYS A 53 17.16 4.35 8.48
C CYS A 53 18.52 3.70 8.26
N VAL A 54 18.93 3.45 7.01
CA VAL A 54 20.29 2.93 6.76
C VAL A 54 21.32 3.88 7.35
N ARG A 55 22.19 3.34 8.21
CA ARG A 55 23.34 4.01 8.81
C ARG A 55 24.58 3.15 8.60
N ARG A 56 25.74 3.79 8.70
CA ARG A 56 27.05 3.17 8.72
C ARG A 56 27.62 3.34 10.12
N ALA A 57 28.25 2.30 10.66
CA ALA A 57 28.96 2.39 11.92
C ALA A 57 29.99 3.54 11.86
N GLU A 58 30.17 4.24 12.97
CA GLU A 58 31.27 5.19 13.09
C GLU A 58 32.56 4.43 13.44
N CYS A 59 33.68 4.90 12.89
CA CYS A 59 34.99 4.46 13.34
C CYS A 59 35.52 5.51 14.32
N VAL A 60 35.80 5.10 15.56
CA VAL A 60 36.34 5.99 16.58
C VAL A 60 37.62 5.36 17.11
N ASP A 61 38.74 6.07 16.96
CA ASP A 61 40.07 5.64 17.40
C ASP A 61 40.47 4.23 16.88
N GLY A 62 40.22 3.93 15.60
CA GLY A 62 40.54 2.65 14.98
C GLY A 62 39.69 1.47 15.45
N VAL A 63 38.57 1.73 16.14
CA VAL A 63 37.60 0.72 16.56
C VAL A 63 36.24 1.07 15.97
N GLU A 64 35.64 0.11 15.29
CA GLU A 64 34.31 0.27 14.73
C GLU A 64 33.27 0.17 15.86
N ASP A 65 32.49 1.23 16.03
CA ASP A 65 31.45 1.29 17.04
C ASP A 65 30.22 0.46 16.64
N ALA A 66 29.31 0.26 17.58
CA ALA A 66 28.06 -0.43 17.28
C ALA A 66 27.26 0.35 16.22
N CYS A 67 26.88 -0.30 15.13
CA CYS A 67 25.98 0.32 14.16
C CYS A 67 24.57 0.46 14.75
N VAL A 68 24.10 1.71 14.90
CA VAL A 68 22.75 2.03 15.35
C VAL A 68 21.94 2.51 14.14
N PRO A 69 20.83 1.83 13.77
CA PRO A 69 19.93 2.31 12.73
C PRO A 69 19.39 3.71 13.01
N GLY A 70 19.04 4.44 11.95
CA GLY A 70 18.30 5.70 12.09
C GLY A 70 16.96 5.49 12.80
N GLU A 71 16.44 6.54 13.42
CA GLU A 71 15.08 6.51 13.96
C GLU A 71 14.04 6.48 12.81
N PRO A 72 13.02 5.60 12.90
CA PRO A 72 11.87 5.61 12.00
C PRO A 72 11.20 6.99 11.92
N GLY A 73 10.98 7.44 10.69
CA GLY A 73 10.16 8.59 10.35
C GLY A 73 8.68 8.24 10.22
N VAL A 74 7.90 9.23 9.79
CA VAL A 74 6.54 9.01 9.29
C VAL A 74 6.64 8.86 7.78
N GLU A 75 6.01 7.84 7.23
CA GLU A 75 5.89 7.62 5.79
C GLU A 75 5.40 8.87 5.06
N VAL A 76 6.05 9.16 3.93
CA VAL A 76 5.71 10.25 3.02
C VAL A 76 5.70 9.68 1.62
N CYS A 77 4.59 9.81 0.89
CA CYS A 77 4.42 9.28 -0.47
C CYS A 77 5.53 9.72 -1.45
N ASN A 78 6.64 8.98 -1.51
CA ASN A 78 7.85 9.37 -2.23
C ASN A 78 8.72 8.18 -2.70
N ASP A 79 8.24 6.93 -2.56
CA ASP A 79 8.95 5.69 -2.89
C ASP A 79 10.20 5.42 -2.02
N ALA A 80 10.19 5.91 -0.79
CA ALA A 80 11.13 5.54 0.26
C ALA A 80 10.41 4.82 1.42
N ASP A 81 11.23 4.19 2.25
CA ASP A 81 10.83 3.48 3.48
C ASP A 81 11.28 4.38 4.65
N GLU A 82 10.45 5.35 5.03
CA GLU A 82 10.74 6.28 6.11
C GLU A 82 10.60 5.64 7.49
N ASP A 83 9.62 4.75 7.65
CA ASP A 83 9.37 4.09 8.93
C ASP A 83 10.26 2.85 9.17
N CYS A 84 11.02 2.46 8.14
CA CYS A 84 12.06 1.46 8.18
C CYS A 84 11.55 0.05 8.47
N ASP A 85 10.32 -0.24 8.04
CA ASP A 85 9.70 -1.56 8.10
C ASP A 85 10.08 -2.48 6.92
N GLY A 86 10.80 -1.93 5.93
CA GLY A 86 11.26 -2.62 4.73
C GLY A 86 10.28 -2.59 3.57
N ARG A 87 9.29 -1.71 3.61
CA ARG A 87 8.33 -1.43 2.53
C ARG A 87 8.31 0.07 2.28
N ASN A 88 7.93 0.44 1.06
CA ASN A 88 7.78 1.85 0.68
C ASN A 88 6.28 2.18 0.64
N ASP A 89 5.89 3.35 1.17
CA ASP A 89 4.58 3.98 1.05
C ASP A 89 3.37 3.11 1.50
N GLU A 90 3.55 2.22 2.47
CA GLU A 90 2.55 1.25 2.96
C GLU A 90 1.56 1.85 3.97
N ASP A 91 1.93 2.88 4.73
CA ASP A 91 1.09 3.60 5.71
C ASP A 91 -0.05 4.46 5.14
N PHE A 92 -0.26 4.48 3.81
CA PHE A 92 -1.30 5.30 3.17
C PHE A 92 -2.57 4.54 2.74
N LEU A 93 -3.00 3.56 3.51
CA LEU A 93 -3.93 2.56 3.05
C LEU A 93 -5.29 3.06 2.63
N GLY A 94 -5.82 4.14 3.21
CA GLY A 94 -7.19 4.57 2.91
C GLY A 94 -7.34 6.08 2.86
N GLU A 95 -7.51 6.64 1.66
CA GLU A 95 -7.88 8.04 1.46
C GLU A 95 -9.28 8.15 0.85
N VAL A 96 -10.17 8.89 1.54
CA VAL A 96 -11.49 9.23 1.00
C VAL A 96 -11.36 10.46 0.12
N VAL A 97 -11.59 10.28 -1.17
CA VAL A 97 -11.44 11.29 -2.21
C VAL A 97 -12.81 11.67 -2.75
N VAL A 98 -13.12 12.97 -2.69
CA VAL A 98 -14.28 13.53 -3.39
C VAL A 98 -13.90 13.83 -4.84
N THR A 99 -14.65 13.29 -5.79
CA THR A 99 -14.50 13.54 -7.23
C THR A 99 -15.88 13.72 -7.87
N GLN A 100 -15.91 13.78 -9.21
CA GLN A 100 -17.14 13.95 -9.99
C GLN A 100 -17.28 12.84 -11.03
N TYR A 101 -18.50 12.48 -11.39
CA TYR A 101 -18.73 11.54 -12.50
C TYR A 101 -18.26 12.11 -13.83
N SER A 102 -18.37 13.42 -14.04
CA SER A 102 -17.73 14.11 -15.17
C SER A 102 -16.20 13.90 -15.24
N THR A 103 -15.54 13.70 -14.09
CA THR A 103 -14.12 13.32 -14.03
C THR A 103 -13.94 11.82 -14.25
N LEU A 104 -14.75 10.96 -13.61
CA LEU A 104 -14.66 9.51 -13.79
C LEU A 104 -14.93 9.07 -15.24
N TRP A 105 -15.72 9.84 -15.98
CA TRP A 105 -15.97 9.65 -17.40
C TRP A 105 -14.68 9.59 -18.23
N THR A 106 -13.63 10.33 -17.84
CA THR A 106 -12.34 10.31 -18.55
C THR A 106 -11.55 9.01 -18.32
N TYR A 107 -11.93 8.23 -17.31
CA TYR A 107 -11.34 6.92 -16.98
C TYR A 107 -12.17 5.75 -17.51
N HIS A 108 -13.47 5.97 -17.71
CA HIS A 108 -14.36 5.09 -18.46
C HIS A 108 -15.62 5.84 -18.94
N GLU A 109 -15.88 5.87 -20.24
CA GLU A 109 -16.89 6.75 -20.85
C GLU A 109 -18.35 6.44 -20.45
N VAL A 110 -18.61 5.26 -19.89
CA VAL A 110 -19.91 4.85 -19.35
C VAL A 110 -20.13 5.36 -17.92
N CYS A 111 -19.05 5.67 -17.19
CA CYS A 111 -19.14 6.17 -15.82
C CYS A 111 -19.33 7.70 -15.79
N ASP A 112 -20.54 8.15 -16.12
CA ASP A 112 -20.90 9.57 -16.23
C ASP A 112 -22.01 10.01 -15.27
N GLY A 113 -22.40 9.14 -14.33
CA GLY A 113 -23.44 9.43 -13.34
C GLY A 113 -24.88 9.40 -13.87
N ASN A 114 -25.06 9.21 -15.19
CA ASN A 114 -26.35 9.09 -15.87
C ASN A 114 -26.57 7.68 -16.42
N ARG A 115 -25.60 7.16 -17.20
CA ARG A 115 -25.59 5.80 -17.75
C ARG A 115 -25.21 4.78 -16.68
N GLN A 116 -24.20 5.09 -15.88
CA GLN A 116 -23.82 4.26 -14.75
C GLN A 116 -23.30 5.11 -13.60
N ARG A 117 -23.74 4.76 -12.39
CA ARG A 117 -23.24 5.29 -11.12
C ARG A 117 -22.45 4.27 -10.34
N ILE A 118 -22.91 3.03 -10.39
CA ILE A 118 -22.39 1.84 -9.73
C ILE A 118 -22.54 0.71 -10.73
N GLY A 119 -21.48 -0.08 -10.90
CA GLY A 119 -21.43 -1.16 -11.87
C GLY A 119 -20.02 -1.37 -12.39
N PRO A 120 -19.83 -2.31 -13.32
CA PRO A 120 -18.51 -2.71 -13.80
C PRO A 120 -17.69 -1.54 -14.35
N ASP A 121 -18.32 -0.67 -15.15
CA ASP A 121 -17.65 0.45 -15.83
C ASP A 121 -17.21 1.54 -14.84
N CYS A 122 -18.06 1.85 -13.85
CA CYS A 122 -17.74 2.81 -12.80
C CYS A 122 -16.76 2.25 -11.78
N ASN A 123 -16.84 0.96 -11.45
CA ASN A 123 -15.82 0.32 -10.63
C ASN A 123 -14.45 0.42 -11.31
N ALA A 124 -14.39 0.15 -12.62
CA ALA A 124 -13.17 0.31 -13.42
C ALA A 124 -12.70 1.78 -13.49
N ALA A 125 -13.60 2.72 -13.72
CA ALA A 125 -13.27 4.15 -13.71
C ALA A 125 -12.67 4.60 -12.37
N MET A 126 -13.27 4.20 -11.25
CA MET A 126 -12.82 4.57 -9.91
C MET A 126 -11.49 3.90 -9.56
N ASN A 127 -11.31 2.63 -9.92
CA ASN A 127 -10.03 1.93 -9.78
C ASN A 127 -8.91 2.64 -10.56
N ARG A 128 -9.16 3.00 -11.83
CA ARG A 128 -8.18 3.70 -12.68
C ARG A 128 -7.92 5.13 -12.20
N PHE A 129 -8.96 5.82 -11.73
CA PHE A 129 -8.83 7.14 -11.12
C PHE A 129 -7.95 7.11 -9.87
N CYS A 130 -8.09 6.09 -9.02
CA CYS A 130 -7.19 5.91 -7.89
C CYS A 130 -5.79 5.53 -8.34
N ASN A 131 -5.62 4.60 -9.28
CA ASN A 131 -4.32 4.22 -9.85
C ASN A 131 -3.53 5.38 -10.48
N ALA A 132 -4.22 6.40 -10.97
CA ALA A 132 -3.57 7.58 -11.54
C ALA A 132 -3.04 8.57 -10.47
N ARG A 133 -3.30 8.33 -9.19
CA ARG A 133 -2.85 9.18 -8.09
C ARG A 133 -1.53 8.66 -7.50
N PRO A 134 -0.63 9.54 -7.06
CA PRO A 134 0.60 9.15 -6.38
C PRO A 134 0.32 8.22 -5.19
N CYS A 135 1.10 7.15 -5.06
CA CYS A 135 1.01 6.13 -4.00
C CYS A 135 -0.38 5.53 -3.80
N ARG A 136 -1.19 5.43 -4.87
CA ARG A 136 -2.48 4.73 -4.86
C ARG A 136 -2.45 3.67 -5.95
N ALA A 137 -2.84 2.46 -5.59
CA ALA A 137 -2.74 1.28 -6.45
C ALA A 137 -4.11 0.66 -6.78
N THR A 138 -5.17 1.12 -6.12
CA THR A 138 -6.56 0.73 -6.41
C THR A 138 -7.53 1.61 -5.62
N GLY A 139 -8.82 1.38 -5.77
CA GLY A 139 -9.84 1.97 -4.93
C GLY A 139 -11.21 1.35 -5.14
N PHE A 140 -12.12 1.65 -4.21
CA PHE A 140 -13.51 1.26 -4.29
C PHE A 140 -14.43 2.46 -4.10
N GLY A 141 -15.59 2.37 -4.70
CA GLY A 141 -16.60 3.42 -4.63
C GLY A 141 -17.78 3.13 -5.54
N PRO A 142 -18.71 4.09 -5.66
CA PRO A 142 -18.80 5.27 -4.84
C PRO A 142 -19.25 4.87 -3.42
N VAL A 143 -18.57 5.41 -2.42
CA VAL A 143 -18.95 5.25 -1.01
C VAL A 143 -19.99 6.29 -0.59
N GLU A 144 -20.06 7.41 -1.30
CA GLU A 144 -21.14 8.39 -1.25
C GLU A 144 -21.32 8.93 -2.67
N ASN A 145 -22.54 9.31 -3.06
CA ASN A 145 -22.75 10.00 -4.32
C ASN A 145 -24.04 10.84 -4.28
N SER A 146 -24.01 11.99 -4.96
CA SER A 146 -25.17 12.88 -5.10
C SER A 146 -24.96 13.85 -6.26
N GLY A 147 -25.94 14.00 -7.15
CA GLY A 147 -25.73 14.79 -8.38
C GLY A 147 -24.50 14.31 -9.14
N ASP A 148 -23.66 15.21 -9.62
CA ASP A 148 -22.38 14.85 -10.28
C ASP A 148 -21.30 14.40 -9.30
N THR A 149 -21.48 14.54 -7.98
CA THR A 149 -20.48 14.15 -6.98
C THR A 149 -20.42 12.63 -6.80
N SER A 150 -19.19 12.11 -6.80
CA SER A 150 -18.86 10.72 -6.45
C SER A 150 -17.71 10.71 -5.45
N VAL A 151 -17.85 9.97 -4.35
CA VAL A 151 -16.80 9.81 -3.34
C VAL A 151 -16.21 8.42 -3.46
N VAL A 152 -14.89 8.32 -3.57
CA VAL A 152 -14.15 7.07 -3.78
C VAL A 152 -13.16 6.90 -2.63
N THR A 153 -12.93 5.67 -2.19
CA THR A 153 -11.83 5.37 -1.27
C THR A 153 -10.67 4.79 -2.08
N CYS A 154 -9.56 5.54 -2.17
CA CYS A 154 -8.34 5.08 -2.83
C CYS A 154 -7.41 4.43 -1.80
N LEU A 155 -6.77 3.33 -2.19
CA LEU A 155 -5.89 2.54 -1.32
C LEU A 155 -4.46 2.51 -1.85
N SER A 156 -3.48 2.59 -0.95
CA SER A 156 -2.05 2.30 -1.21
C SER A 156 -1.70 0.87 -0.77
N GLY A 157 -0.48 0.41 -1.07
CA GLY A 157 0.07 -0.85 -0.53
C GLY A 157 -0.67 -2.15 -0.90
N VAL A 158 -1.76 -2.07 -1.67
CA VAL A 158 -2.55 -3.20 -2.16
C VAL A 158 -2.80 -3.07 -3.64
N THR A 159 -2.64 -4.16 -4.38
CA THR A 159 -2.82 -4.18 -5.84
C THR A 159 -4.00 -5.05 -6.23
N ALA A 160 -4.58 -4.76 -7.39
CA ALA A 160 -5.63 -5.58 -7.96
C ALA A 160 -5.03 -6.84 -8.60
N GLU A 161 -5.48 -8.01 -8.16
CA GLU A 161 -5.04 -9.30 -8.63
C GLU A 161 -6.05 -9.93 -9.59
N ARG A 162 -5.56 -10.53 -10.67
CA ARG A 162 -6.41 -11.26 -11.62
C ARG A 162 -6.83 -12.61 -11.03
N VAL A 163 -8.13 -12.89 -11.00
CA VAL A 163 -8.71 -14.17 -10.55
C VAL A 163 -9.82 -14.60 -11.51
N THR A 164 -9.93 -15.90 -11.80
CA THR A 164 -10.96 -16.42 -12.71
C THR A 164 -12.28 -16.65 -11.98
N TYR A 165 -13.40 -16.59 -12.70
CA TYR A 165 -14.68 -17.00 -12.13
C TYR A 165 -14.71 -18.47 -11.72
N ALA A 166 -13.97 -19.34 -12.40
CA ALA A 166 -13.85 -20.75 -11.98
C ALA A 166 -13.20 -20.89 -10.60
N THR A 167 -12.20 -20.05 -10.30
CA THR A 167 -11.58 -19.97 -8.97
C THR A 167 -12.56 -19.43 -7.94
N LEU A 168 -13.28 -18.33 -8.24
CA LEU A 168 -14.25 -17.74 -7.31
C LEU A 168 -15.44 -18.67 -7.05
N ALA A 169 -15.87 -19.47 -8.02
CA ALA A 169 -16.93 -20.46 -7.88
C ALA A 169 -16.60 -21.53 -6.82
N ALA A 170 -15.32 -21.78 -6.54
CA ALA A 170 -14.91 -22.67 -5.45
C ALA A 170 -15.14 -22.06 -4.05
N HIS A 171 -15.30 -20.74 -3.95
CA HIS A 171 -15.53 -20.01 -2.69
C HIS A 171 -16.99 -19.54 -2.53
N HIS A 172 -17.72 -19.40 -3.65
CA HIS A 172 -19.18 -19.33 -3.68
C HIS A 172 -19.66 -19.77 -5.06
N ASP A 173 -20.41 -20.87 -5.14
CA ASP A 173 -20.78 -21.53 -6.40
C ASP A 173 -21.46 -20.59 -7.40
N VAL A 174 -22.37 -19.71 -6.95
CA VAL A 174 -23.06 -18.72 -7.79
C VAL A 174 -22.12 -17.71 -8.48
N CYS A 175 -20.94 -17.43 -7.92
CA CYS A 175 -19.96 -16.54 -8.56
C CYS A 175 -19.13 -17.28 -9.62
N ASP A 176 -19.78 -17.66 -10.72
CA ASP A 176 -19.20 -18.45 -11.80
C ASP A 176 -19.11 -17.71 -13.14
N GLY A 177 -19.43 -16.41 -13.15
CA GLY A 177 -19.36 -15.58 -14.34
C GLY A 177 -20.55 -15.71 -15.30
N ASN A 178 -21.43 -16.68 -15.06
CA ASN A 178 -22.67 -16.93 -15.81
C ASN A 178 -23.90 -16.56 -14.97
N ARG A 179 -23.99 -17.10 -13.75
CA ARG A 179 -25.08 -16.82 -12.80
C ARG A 179 -24.91 -15.46 -12.15
N GLU A 180 -23.71 -15.16 -11.68
CA GLU A 180 -23.36 -13.86 -11.14
C GLU A 180 -21.95 -13.45 -11.57
N ARG A 181 -21.82 -12.20 -11.99
CA ARG A 181 -20.55 -11.56 -12.36
C ARG A 181 -20.13 -10.50 -11.34
N ILE A 182 -21.11 -9.73 -10.88
CA ILE A 182 -20.99 -8.70 -9.86
C ILE A 182 -22.24 -8.78 -9.02
N GLY A 183 -22.08 -8.86 -7.70
CA GLY A 183 -23.20 -9.02 -6.78
C GLY A 183 -22.77 -9.62 -5.45
N PRO A 184 -23.74 -9.95 -4.57
CA PRO A 184 -23.46 -10.42 -3.23
C PRO A 184 -22.73 -11.76 -3.17
N ALA A 185 -23.01 -12.70 -4.08
CA ALA A 185 -22.31 -13.98 -4.12
C ALA A 185 -20.84 -13.80 -4.53
N CYS A 186 -20.58 -12.92 -5.49
CA CYS A 186 -19.21 -12.59 -5.90
C CYS A 186 -18.45 -11.76 -4.85
N ASN A 187 -19.12 -10.86 -4.13
CA ASN A 187 -18.50 -10.19 -2.98
C ASN A 187 -18.05 -11.20 -1.92
N ALA A 188 -18.92 -12.15 -1.57
CA ALA A 188 -18.59 -13.22 -0.63
C ALA A 188 -17.50 -14.16 -1.17
N ALA A 189 -17.54 -14.52 -2.46
CA ALA A 189 -16.50 -15.32 -3.09
C ALA A 189 -15.12 -14.67 -2.99
N ILE A 190 -15.02 -13.37 -3.34
CA ILE A 190 -13.77 -12.60 -3.29
C ILE A 190 -13.28 -12.49 -1.84
N HIS A 191 -14.17 -12.15 -0.90
CA HIS A 191 -13.85 -12.08 0.52
C HIS A 191 -13.25 -13.40 1.03
N ARG A 192 -13.92 -14.53 0.78
CA ARG A 192 -13.47 -15.87 1.18
C ARG A 192 -12.20 -16.32 0.47
N TRP A 193 -12.05 -15.98 -0.82
CA TRP A 193 -10.84 -16.28 -1.59
C TRP A 193 -9.61 -15.57 -1.00
N CYS A 194 -9.72 -14.27 -0.69
CA CYS A 194 -8.66 -13.54 -0.01
C CYS A 194 -8.39 -14.09 1.39
N ALA A 195 -9.43 -14.39 2.16
CA ALA A 195 -9.29 -14.99 3.50
C ALA A 195 -8.56 -16.34 3.46
N SER A 196 -8.82 -17.18 2.44
CA SER A 196 -8.15 -18.47 2.28
C SER A 196 -6.63 -18.35 2.04
N ARG A 197 -6.17 -17.15 1.67
CA ARG A 197 -4.77 -16.81 1.42
C ARG A 197 -4.13 -16.02 2.56
N GLY A 198 -4.81 -15.85 3.70
CA GLY A 198 -4.30 -15.16 4.87
C GLY A 198 -4.53 -13.64 4.90
N PHE A 199 -5.33 -13.10 3.97
CA PHE A 199 -5.77 -11.70 4.02
C PHE A 199 -6.99 -11.54 4.94
N VAL A 200 -7.26 -10.31 5.37
CA VAL A 200 -8.43 -10.01 6.23
C VAL A 200 -9.73 -10.09 5.43
N SER A 201 -9.72 -9.56 4.21
CA SER A 201 -10.89 -9.53 3.31
C SER A 201 -10.44 -9.25 1.87
N GLY A 202 -11.38 -9.22 0.94
CA GLY A 202 -11.18 -8.62 -0.37
C GLY A 202 -12.42 -7.93 -0.91
N PHE A 203 -12.23 -7.12 -1.95
CA PHE A 203 -13.29 -6.46 -2.69
C PHE A 203 -13.04 -6.48 -4.21
N GLY A 204 -14.09 -6.19 -4.95
CA GLY A 204 -14.10 -6.18 -6.41
C GLY A 204 -15.43 -6.74 -6.92
N PRO A 205 -15.56 -6.99 -8.22
CA PRO A 205 -14.59 -6.71 -9.29
C PRO A 205 -14.28 -5.22 -9.43
N VAL A 206 -12.99 -4.87 -9.43
CA VAL A 206 -12.53 -3.51 -9.75
C VAL A 206 -12.30 -3.33 -11.24
N GLU A 207 -11.98 -4.40 -11.96
CA GLU A 207 -12.04 -4.51 -13.42
C GLU A 207 -12.50 -5.94 -13.77
N SER A 208 -13.01 -6.15 -14.98
CA SER A 208 -13.49 -7.47 -15.39
C SER A 208 -13.24 -7.75 -16.87
N GLY A 209 -12.82 -8.98 -17.16
CA GLY A 209 -12.78 -9.55 -18.51
C GLY A 209 -13.89 -10.60 -18.69
N PRO A 210 -13.91 -11.34 -19.82
CA PRO A 210 -14.96 -12.32 -20.11
C PRO A 210 -15.06 -13.44 -19.06
N ASP A 211 -13.92 -13.99 -18.65
CA ASP A 211 -13.78 -15.18 -17.79
C ASP A 211 -13.03 -14.90 -16.47
N PHE A 212 -12.62 -13.65 -16.24
CA PHE A 212 -11.89 -13.25 -15.05
C PHE A 212 -12.32 -11.89 -14.53
N VAL A 213 -11.93 -11.60 -13.30
CA VAL A 213 -12.05 -10.30 -12.65
C VAL A 213 -10.72 -9.90 -12.04
N PHE A 214 -10.56 -8.61 -11.80
CA PHE A 214 -9.55 -8.10 -10.90
C PHE A 214 -10.20 -7.87 -9.54
N ALA A 215 -9.63 -8.49 -8.50
CA ALA A 215 -10.05 -8.38 -7.12
C ALA A 215 -8.88 -7.92 -6.26
N VAL A 216 -9.16 -7.18 -5.19
CA VAL A 216 -8.15 -6.64 -4.28
C VAL A 216 -8.28 -7.36 -2.96
N CYS A 217 -7.20 -7.96 -2.47
CA CYS A 217 -7.13 -8.50 -1.12
C CYS A 217 -6.52 -7.46 -0.17
N VAL A 218 -7.17 -7.22 0.97
CA VAL A 218 -6.73 -6.25 1.98
C VAL A 218 -6.22 -6.95 3.24
N GLY A 219 -5.11 -6.44 3.77
CA GLY A 219 -4.37 -7.02 4.89
C GLY A 219 -4.74 -6.46 6.27
N PRO A 220 -3.78 -6.44 7.22
CA PRO A 220 -4.03 -6.29 8.67
C PRO A 220 -4.59 -4.93 9.12
N ARG A 221 -4.50 -3.89 8.29
CA ARG A 221 -5.07 -2.57 8.56
C ARG A 221 -6.52 -2.41 8.06
N ALA A 222 -7.13 -3.50 7.59
CA ALA A 222 -8.57 -3.62 7.44
C ALA A 222 -9.14 -4.49 8.58
N GLU A 223 -10.45 -4.35 8.85
CA GLU A 223 -11.15 -5.16 9.85
C GLU A 223 -12.53 -5.57 9.32
N VAL A 224 -12.83 -6.86 9.38
CA VAL A 224 -14.19 -7.37 9.09
C VAL A 224 -15.01 -7.27 10.37
N ARG A 225 -16.13 -6.55 10.30
CA ARG A 225 -17.04 -6.36 11.44
C ARG A 225 -18.45 -6.82 11.11
N GLY A 226 -19.06 -7.53 12.04
CA GLY A 226 -20.49 -7.81 12.02
C GLY A 226 -21.30 -6.56 12.33
N VAL A 227 -22.38 -6.36 11.60
CA VAL A 227 -23.33 -5.25 11.74
C VAL A 227 -24.73 -5.71 11.38
N THR A 228 -25.76 -5.07 11.90
CA THR A 228 -27.15 -5.36 11.51
C THR A 228 -27.62 -4.37 10.45
N TYR A 229 -28.54 -4.78 9.57
CA TYR A 229 -29.18 -3.85 8.66
C TYR A 229 -29.98 -2.75 9.38
N ALA A 230 -30.45 -3.01 10.61
CA ALA A 230 -31.03 -1.95 11.44
C ALA A 230 -29.99 -0.87 11.82
N ALA A 231 -28.76 -1.27 12.16
CA ALA A 231 -27.68 -0.33 12.44
C ALA A 231 -27.20 0.42 11.19
N LEU A 232 -27.20 -0.23 10.02
CA LEU A 232 -26.89 0.42 8.74
C LEU A 232 -27.99 1.41 8.31
N SER A 233 -29.26 1.02 8.45
CA SER A 233 -30.41 1.90 8.16
C SER A 233 -30.40 3.16 9.03
N ALA A 234 -29.91 3.07 10.27
CA ALA A 234 -29.72 4.24 11.13
C ALA A 234 -28.67 5.25 10.59
N GLN A 235 -27.72 4.80 9.75
CA GLN A 235 -26.74 5.67 9.08
C GLN A 235 -27.27 6.23 7.76
N HIS A 236 -28.04 5.41 7.03
CA HIS A 236 -28.70 5.80 5.79
C HIS A 236 -29.92 4.91 5.54
N GLY A 237 -31.11 5.50 5.71
CA GLY A 237 -32.41 4.81 5.83
C GLY A 237 -32.67 3.67 4.84
N PRO A 238 -32.44 3.85 3.52
CA PRO A 238 -32.75 2.82 2.53
C PRO A 238 -31.95 1.52 2.65
N CYS A 239 -30.82 1.49 3.38
CA CYS A 239 -30.10 0.25 3.65
C CYS A 239 -30.71 -0.52 4.83
N ASP A 240 -31.88 -1.12 4.60
CA ASP A 240 -32.73 -1.73 5.65
C ASP A 240 -32.75 -3.27 5.65
N GLY A 241 -32.05 -3.90 4.71
CA GLY A 241 -31.99 -5.36 4.62
C GLY A 241 -33.17 -6.01 3.89
N ASN A 242 -34.25 -5.26 3.62
CA ASN A 242 -35.47 -5.75 2.97
C ASN A 242 -35.65 -5.12 1.58
N GLY A 243 -35.61 -3.79 1.50
CA GLY A 243 -35.65 -3.03 0.25
C GLY A 243 -34.28 -3.00 -0.42
N GLN A 244 -33.21 -2.85 0.36
CA GLN A 244 -31.86 -2.87 -0.18
C GLN A 244 -30.86 -3.56 0.76
N ARG A 245 -30.12 -4.50 0.19
CA ARG A 245 -29.05 -5.26 0.88
C ARG A 245 -27.65 -4.91 0.40
N ILE A 246 -27.55 -4.41 -0.83
CA ILE A 246 -26.33 -4.02 -1.53
C ILE A 246 -26.67 -2.87 -2.51
N GLY A 247 -25.69 -2.03 -2.84
CA GLY A 247 -25.84 -0.93 -3.79
C GLY A 247 -25.61 0.44 -3.13
N PRO A 248 -25.97 1.55 -3.79
CA PRO A 248 -25.53 2.90 -3.42
C PRO A 248 -25.85 3.27 -1.97
N ASP A 249 -27.08 3.00 -1.53
CA ASP A 249 -27.53 3.35 -0.20
C ASP A 249 -26.83 2.53 0.88
N CYS A 250 -26.60 1.24 0.62
CA CYS A 250 -25.81 0.42 1.53
C CYS A 250 -24.33 0.77 1.52
N ASN A 251 -23.75 1.16 0.39
CA ASN A 251 -22.38 1.66 0.34
C ASN A 251 -22.22 2.90 1.24
N ALA A 252 -23.16 3.86 1.16
CA ALA A 252 -23.19 5.05 2.01
C ALA A 252 -23.41 4.71 3.49
N ALA A 253 -24.35 3.82 3.81
CA ALA A 253 -24.57 3.36 5.18
C ALA A 253 -23.30 2.73 5.79
N ILE A 254 -22.64 1.84 5.04
CA ILE A 254 -21.42 1.14 5.48
C ILE A 254 -20.26 2.12 5.67
N HIS A 255 -20.06 3.02 4.71
CA HIS A 255 -19.06 4.08 4.79
C HIS A 255 -19.23 4.91 6.07
N ARG A 256 -20.43 5.46 6.29
CA ARG A 256 -20.75 6.27 7.47
C ARG A 256 -20.62 5.47 8.76
N TRP A 257 -21.07 4.21 8.75
CA TRP A 257 -20.95 3.33 9.90
C TRP A 257 -19.48 3.11 10.26
N CYS A 258 -18.63 2.68 9.33
CA CYS A 258 -17.20 2.49 9.58
C CYS A 258 -16.53 3.77 10.08
N ARG A 259 -16.89 4.94 9.52
CA ARG A 259 -16.40 6.24 10.01
C ARG A 259 -16.83 6.54 11.44
N SER A 260 -18.07 6.20 11.80
CA SER A 260 -18.55 6.33 13.20
C SER A 260 -17.78 5.42 14.17
N GLN A 261 -17.14 4.37 13.67
CA GLN A 261 -16.31 3.44 14.44
C GLN A 261 -14.81 3.83 14.44
N GLY A 262 -14.44 5.00 13.90
CA GLY A 262 -13.07 5.50 13.88
C GLY A 262 -12.22 4.99 12.70
N PHE A 263 -12.83 4.41 11.66
CA PHE A 263 -12.14 4.01 10.43
C PHE A 263 -12.26 5.09 9.35
N THR A 264 -11.45 4.99 8.30
CA THR A 264 -11.47 5.94 7.19
C THR A 264 -12.69 5.75 6.30
N SER A 265 -12.99 4.49 5.98
CA SER A 265 -14.10 4.10 5.10
C SER A 265 -14.44 2.62 5.30
N GLY A 266 -15.39 2.11 4.53
CA GLY A 266 -15.68 0.68 4.48
C GLY A 266 -16.45 0.28 3.24
N TYR A 267 -16.44 -1.03 2.97
CA TYR A 267 -17.13 -1.66 1.85
C TYR A 267 -17.84 -2.94 2.29
N GLY A 268 -18.75 -3.41 1.44
CA GLY A 268 -19.51 -4.64 1.65
C GLY A 268 -20.97 -4.48 1.23
N PRO A 269 -21.88 -5.32 1.74
CA PRO A 269 -21.58 -6.46 2.62
C PRO A 269 -20.67 -7.51 1.95
N VAL A 270 -19.75 -8.07 2.72
CA VAL A 270 -18.88 -9.19 2.31
C VAL A 270 -19.49 -10.54 2.66
N GLU A 271 -20.33 -10.58 3.69
CA GLU A 271 -21.22 -11.69 4.02
C GLU A 271 -22.56 -11.09 4.46
N ASN A 272 -23.67 -11.78 4.24
CA ASN A 272 -24.96 -11.36 4.79
C ASN A 272 -25.91 -12.55 4.92
N SER A 273 -26.73 -12.54 5.97
CA SER A 273 -27.75 -13.56 6.21
C SER A 273 -28.82 -13.00 7.15
N GLY A 274 -30.10 -13.20 6.82
CA GLY A 274 -31.19 -12.61 7.57
C GLY A 274 -31.02 -11.09 7.73
N GLY A 275 -31.14 -10.61 8.98
CA GLY A 275 -30.97 -9.20 9.35
C GLY A 275 -29.52 -8.75 9.59
N ASP A 276 -28.55 -9.66 9.41
CA ASP A 276 -27.14 -9.42 9.70
C ASP A 276 -26.31 -9.30 8.41
N ALA A 277 -25.26 -8.50 8.51
CA ALA A 277 -24.25 -8.28 7.48
C ALA A 277 -22.85 -8.27 8.10
N ALA A 278 -21.84 -8.64 7.33
CA ALA A 278 -20.45 -8.36 7.63
C ALA A 278 -19.94 -7.32 6.63
N VAL A 279 -19.19 -6.34 7.14
CA VAL A 279 -18.60 -5.26 6.35
C VAL A 279 -17.13 -5.16 6.66
N THR A 280 -16.34 -4.67 5.71
CA THR A 280 -14.92 -4.45 5.93
C THR A 280 -14.66 -2.96 6.07
N CYS A 281 -14.14 -2.55 7.23
CA CYS A 281 -13.70 -1.19 7.47
C CYS A 281 -12.19 -1.07 7.25
N VAL A 282 -11.74 0.00 6.59
CA VAL A 282 -10.32 0.25 6.28
C VAL A 282 -9.81 1.45 7.07
N ARG A 283 -8.60 1.35 7.61
CA ARG A 283 -7.92 2.46 8.30
C ARG A 283 -7.12 3.31 7.32
N GLN A 284 -6.69 4.49 7.79
CA GLN A 284 -5.67 5.29 7.12
C GLN A 284 -4.39 4.50 7.06
#